data_AF-A0A351SNU6-F1
#
_entry.id   AF-A0A351SNU6-F1
#
_cell.length_a   1.000
_cell.length_b   1.000
_cell.length_c   1.000
_cell.angle_alpha   90.00
_cell.angle_beta   90.00
_cell.angle_gamma   90.00
#
_symmetry.space_group_name_H-M   'P 1'
#
loop_
_entity.id
_entity.type
_entity.pdbx_description
1 polymer ?
#
loop_
_entity_poly.entity_id
_entity_poly.type
_entity_poly.pdbx_seq_one_letter_code
_entity_poly.pdbx_strand_id
1 'polypeptide(L)' 'MAKKSLVIKNKRKPKFKVREYTRCERCGRPHGVLRKYKLCRIC' A
#
# COMPACT_ATOMS: atom_id res chain seq x y z
N MET A 1 -6.92 10.59 -2.47
CA MET A 1 -5.89 10.55 -1.40
C MET A 1 -6.15 9.32 -0.52
N ALA A 2 -5.12 8.64 0.00
CA ALA A 2 -5.33 7.39 0.73
C ALA A 2 -5.95 7.62 2.12
N LYS A 3 -6.96 6.82 2.49
CA LYS A 3 -7.54 6.85 3.84
C LYS A 3 -6.48 6.43 4.86
N LYS A 4 -6.16 7.30 5.83
CA LYS A 4 -5.13 7.05 6.87
C LYS A 4 -5.34 5.72 7.59
N SER A 5 -6.58 5.37 7.91
CA SER A 5 -6.91 4.10 8.57
C SER A 5 -6.52 2.87 7.74
N LEU A 6 -6.64 2.93 6.41
CA LEU A 6 -6.27 1.82 5.53
C LEU A 6 -4.76 1.69 5.35
N VAL A 7 -4.02 2.80 5.42
CA VAL A 7 -2.54 2.77 5.42
C VAL A 7 -2.04 2.09 6.69
N ILE A 8 -2.58 2.47 7.85
CA ILE A 8 -2.23 1.84 9.14
C ILE A 8 -2.62 0.37 9.15
N LYS A 9 -3.81 0.00 8.63
CA LYS A 9 -4.24 -1.41 8.50
C LYS A 9 -3.25 -2.23 7.67
N ASN A 10 -2.70 -1.66 6.60
CA ASN A 10 -1.75 -2.36 5.74
C ASN A 10 -0.37 -2.52 6.37
N LYS A 11 0.04 -1.58 7.23
CA LYS A 11 1.31 -1.69 7.99
C LYS A 11 1.26 -2.75 9.09
N ARG A 12 0.07 -3.16 9.53
CA ARG A 12 -0.10 -4.21 10.55
C ARG A 12 0.08 -5.58 9.90
N LYS A 13 0.70 -6.51 10.63
CA LYS A 13 0.84 -7.91 10.21
C LYS A 13 -0.55 -8.53 10.00
N PRO A 14 -0.90 -8.97 8.79
CA PRO A 14 -2.21 -9.58 8.55
C PRO A 14 -2.28 -10.98 9.17
N LYS A 15 -3.49 -11.42 9.55
CA LYS A 15 -3.74 -12.78 10.07
C LYS A 15 -3.37 -13.87 9.05
N PHE A 16 -3.54 -13.58 7.76
CA PHE A 16 -3.23 -14.49 6.67
C PHE A 16 -2.33 -13.79 5.66
N LYS A 17 -1.27 -14.47 5.18
CA LYS A 17 -0.29 -13.92 4.23
C LYS A 17 -0.95 -13.40 2.94
N VAL A 18 -2.00 -14.08 2.46
CA VAL A 18 -2.75 -13.70 1.25
C VAL A 18 -3.46 -12.34 1.33
N ARG A 19 -3.61 -11.77 2.53
CA ARG A 19 -4.27 -10.46 2.73
C ARG A 19 -3.32 -9.29 2.62
N GLU A 20 -2.01 -9.52 2.47
CA GLU A 20 -1.04 -8.46 2.25
C GLU A 20 -1.19 -7.90 0.83
N TYR A 21 -1.25 -6.57 0.72
CA TYR A 21 -1.31 -5.91 -0.58
C TYR A 21 -0.41 -4.67 -0.59
N THR A 22 0.13 -4.34 -1.75
CA THR A 22 1.08 -3.22 -1.89
C THR A 22 0.35 -1.89 -1.90
N ARG A 23 0.93 -0.90 -1.21
CA ARG A 23 0.54 0.51 -1.30
C ARG A 23 1.78 1.33 -1.60
N CYS A 24 1.61 2.45 -2.29
CA CYS A 24 2.70 3.40 -2.50
C CYS A 24 3.14 4.03 -1.17
N GLU A 25 4.44 4.17 -0.96
CA GLU A 25 5.02 4.75 0.26
C GLU A 25 4.80 6.27 0.37
N ARG A 26 4.76 6.99 -0.76
CA ARG A 26 4.53 8.44 -0.81
C ARG A 26 3.05 8.81 -0.71
N CYS A 27 2.23 8.17 -1.56
CA CYS A 27 0.85 8.57 -1.84
C CYS A 27 -0.19 7.68 -1.15
N GLY A 28 0.20 6.49 -0.67
CA GLY A 28 -0.69 5.49 -0.04
C GLY A 28 -1.68 4.81 -0.99
N ARG A 29 -1.55 5.03 -2.31
CA ARG A 29 -2.47 4.49 -3.33
C ARG A 29 -2.32 2.95 -3.41
N PRO A 30 -3.44 2.22 -3.45
CA PRO A 30 -3.41 0.75 -3.49
C PRO A 30 -3.19 0.16 -4.89
N HIS A 31 -3.46 0.92 -5.96
CA HIS A 31 -3.37 0.43 -7.34
C HIS A 31 -2.20 1.06 -8.10
N GLY A 32 -1.60 0.27 -9.00
CA GLY A 32 -0.50 0.72 -9.87
C GLY A 32 0.79 0.99 -9.11
N VAL A 33 1.12 0.16 -8.12
CA VAL A 33 2.36 0.26 -7.35
C VAL A 33 3.48 -0.48 -8.07
N LEU A 34 4.53 0.24 -8.44
CA LEU A 34 5.74 -0.32 -9.02
C LEU A 34 6.56 -0.98 -7.92
N ARG A 35 6.66 -2.31 -7.94
CA ARG A 35 7.32 -3.09 -6.87
C ARG A 35 8.80 -2.72 -6.68
N LYS A 36 9.52 -2.38 -7.76
CA LYS A 36 10.93 -1.98 -7.72
C LYS A 36 11.17 -0.72 -6.89
N TYR A 37 10.27 0.26 -7.00
CA TYR A 37 10.42 1.59 -6.39
C TYR A 37 9.45 1.84 -5.22
N LYS A 38 8.50 0.93 -5.00
CA LYS A 38 7.41 1.05 -4.02
C LYS A 38 6.59 2.35 -4.16
N LEU A 39 6.56 2.92 -5.36
CA LEU A 39 5.82 4.13 -5.72
C LEU A 39 4.63 3.82 -6.63
N CYS A 40 3.62 4.68 -6.62
CA CYS A 40 2.46 4.58 -7.50
C CYS A 40 2.80 5.19 -8.87
N ARG A 41 2.19 4.72 -9.97
CA ARG A 41 2.46 5.16 -11.35
C ARG A 41 2.30 6.68 -11.66
N ILE A 42 1.86 7.47 -10.68
CA ILE A 42 1.52 8.89 -10.81
C ILE A 42 2.41 9.77 -9.91
N CYS A 43 3.13 9.18 -8.95
CA CYS A 43 3.87 9.90 -7.92
C CYS A 43 5.38 9.75 -8.07
#